data_AF-A0A3S1T365-F1
#
_entry.id   AF-A0A3S1T365-F1
#
_cell.length_a   1.000
_cell.length_b   1.000
_cell.length_c   1.000
_cell.angle_alpha   90.00
_cell.angle_beta   90.00
_cell.angle_gamma   90.00
#
_symmetry.space_group_name_H-M   'P 1'
#
loop_
_entity.id
_entity.type
_entity.pdbx_description
1 polymer ?
#
loop_
_entity_poly.entity_id
_entity_poly.type
_entity_poly.pdbx_seq_one_letter_code
_entity_poly.pdbx_strand_id
1 'polypeptide(L)'
;DLFGAIGQAMTSLPVEARSRVAGIGLAVPDDVDTMAATRNGSSTSLKALQAEIEEQIKLPVFVQNDITAAAGGESMFGVAKPLNDYLFFYLGARLQSRLILNHQIYKGNSSASFDHGLMRLESELAMRGRPSEIIWSSSPEWPDLGEAY
;
A
#
# COMPACT_ATOMS: atom_id res chain seq x y z
N ASP A 1 13.75 -7.65 10.46
CA ASP A 1 14.12 -6.24 10.61
C ASP A 1 14.30 -5.62 9.23
N LEU A 2 13.91 -4.35 9.03
CA LEU A 2 13.87 -3.69 7.73
C LEU A 2 15.27 -3.59 7.10
N PHE A 3 16.28 -3.22 7.89
CA PHE A 3 17.68 -3.16 7.43
C PHE A 3 18.19 -4.53 6.97
N GLY A 4 17.83 -5.59 7.69
CA GLY A 4 18.14 -6.96 7.29
C GLY A 4 17.50 -7.34 5.94
N ALA A 5 16.25 -6.95 5.71
CA ALA A 5 15.57 -7.20 4.44
C ALA A 5 16.20 -6.42 3.27
N ILE A 6 16.57 -5.15 3.49
CA ILE A 6 17.31 -4.34 2.50
C ILE A 6 18.66 -5.00 2.18
N GLY A 7 19.40 -5.45 3.21
CA GLY A 7 20.66 -6.15 3.03
C GLY A 7 20.50 -7.42 2.20
N GLN A 8 19.48 -8.23 2.49
CA GLN A 8 19.17 -9.43 1.72
C GLN A 8 18.85 -9.12 0.25
N ALA A 9 18.03 -8.09 -0.01
CA ALA A 9 17.72 -7.64 -1.37
C ALA A 9 18.97 -7.15 -2.12
N MET A 10 19.88 -6.43 -1.46
CA MET A 10 21.14 -6.01 -2.09
C MET A 10 22.05 -7.21 -2.40
N THR A 11 22.05 -8.23 -1.53
CA THR A 11 22.84 -9.45 -1.76
C THR A 11 22.24 -10.37 -2.83
N SER A 12 20.93 -10.31 -3.09
CA SER A 12 20.30 -11.10 -4.14
C SER A 12 20.58 -10.57 -5.55
N LEU A 13 21.04 -9.32 -5.67
CA LEU A 13 21.50 -8.75 -6.93
C LEU A 13 22.85 -9.37 -7.36
N PRO A 14 23.05 -9.58 -8.69
CA PRO A 14 24.36 -9.90 -9.25
C PRO A 14 25.42 -8.89 -8.83
N VAL A 15 26.66 -9.35 -8.61
CA VAL A 15 27.75 -8.52 -8.06
C VAL A 15 27.98 -7.26 -8.91
N GLU A 16 27.89 -7.39 -10.23
CA GLU A 16 28.08 -6.32 -11.22
C GLU A 16 26.92 -5.31 -11.21
N ALA A 17 25.74 -5.70 -10.71
CA ALA A 17 24.58 -4.81 -10.60
C ALA A 17 24.60 -3.97 -9.32
N ARG A 18 25.27 -4.43 -8.26
CA ARG A 18 25.27 -3.77 -6.93
C ARG A 18 25.85 -2.35 -6.99
N SER A 19 26.91 -2.13 -7.76
CA SER A 19 27.52 -0.80 -7.93
C SER A 19 26.69 0.14 -8.80
N ARG A 20 25.67 -0.36 -9.51
CA ARG A 20 24.77 0.43 -10.37
C ARG A 20 23.46 0.81 -9.68
N VAL A 21 23.28 0.42 -8.42
CA VAL A 21 22.07 0.79 -7.65
C VAL A 21 22.10 2.29 -7.38
N ALA A 22 21.14 3.02 -7.94
CA ALA A 22 21.03 4.47 -7.81
C ALA A 22 20.26 4.93 -6.57
N GLY A 23 19.50 4.03 -5.93
CA GLY A 23 18.67 4.33 -4.77
C GLY A 23 17.75 3.17 -4.42
N ILE A 24 16.96 3.36 -3.36
CA ILE A 24 16.03 2.36 -2.82
C ILE A 24 14.62 2.95 -2.77
N GLY A 25 13.65 2.25 -3.35
CA GLY A 25 12.23 2.54 -3.18
C GLY A 25 11.61 1.57 -2.18
N LEU A 26 10.90 2.09 -1.18
CA LEU A 26 10.20 1.31 -0.17
C LEU A 26 8.71 1.61 -0.21
N ALA A 27 7.92 0.58 -0.49
CA ALA A 27 6.47 0.58 -0.33
C ALA A 27 6.15 0.03 1.07
N VAL A 28 5.49 0.81 1.92
CA VAL A 28 5.13 0.42 3.29
C VAL A 28 3.62 0.57 3.52
N PRO A 29 2.98 -0.30 4.32
CA PRO A 29 1.57 -0.15 4.66
C PRO A 29 1.27 1.19 5.37
N ASP A 30 0.02 1.69 5.30
CA ASP A 30 -0.41 2.91 6.01
C ASP A 30 -0.28 2.80 7.55
N ASP A 31 -0.25 1.57 8.05
CA ASP A 31 -0.22 1.27 9.48
C ASP A 31 1.11 1.62 10.17
N VAL A 32 2.07 2.29 9.50
CA VAL A 32 3.32 2.71 10.13
C VAL A 32 3.07 3.62 11.35
N ASP A 33 1.98 4.40 11.35
CA ASP A 33 1.56 5.18 12.53
C ASP A 33 0.77 4.35 13.57
N THR A 34 0.09 3.27 13.16
CA THR A 34 -0.70 2.41 14.07
C THR A 34 0.18 1.32 14.74
N MET A 35 1.14 0.77 14.00
CA MET A 35 2.17 -0.14 14.49
C MET A 35 3.12 0.55 15.47
N ALA A 36 3.39 1.85 15.27
CA ALA A 36 4.12 2.70 16.20
C ALA A 36 3.46 2.86 17.58
N ALA A 37 2.13 2.85 17.65
CA ALA A 37 1.40 2.89 18.91
C ALA A 37 1.55 1.58 19.72
N THR A 38 1.81 0.45 19.05
CA THR A 38 2.01 -0.86 19.69
C THR A 38 3.46 -1.20 20.02
N ARG A 39 4.42 -0.44 19.46
CA ARG A 39 5.87 -0.56 19.74
C ARG A 39 6.39 0.76 20.31
N ASN A 40 6.24 0.95 21.62
CA ASN A 40 6.97 1.97 22.40
C ASN A 40 7.11 3.36 21.74
N GLY A 41 6.02 3.89 21.16
CA GLY A 41 5.85 5.34 20.97
C GLY A 41 6.67 6.03 19.88
N SER A 42 7.20 5.33 18.88
CA SER A 42 7.85 6.00 17.73
C SER A 42 6.97 5.96 16.49
N SER A 43 6.04 6.92 16.36
CA SER A 43 5.37 7.24 15.09
C SER A 43 6.43 7.79 14.14
N THR A 44 7.15 6.89 13.50
CA THR A 44 8.23 7.27 12.59
C THR A 44 7.54 7.64 11.29
N SER A 45 7.17 8.92 11.15
CA SER A 45 6.63 9.44 9.89
C SER A 45 7.47 8.93 8.72
N LEU A 46 6.88 8.68 7.54
CA LEU A 46 7.62 8.13 6.39
C LEU A 46 8.93 8.89 6.09
N LYS A 47 8.97 10.19 6.38
CA LYS A 47 10.16 11.04 6.28
C LYS A 47 11.25 10.70 7.29
N ALA A 48 10.90 10.43 8.54
CA ALA A 48 11.85 10.01 9.56
C ALA A 48 12.42 8.63 9.24
N LEU A 49 11.58 7.72 8.73
CA LEU A 49 12.02 6.39 8.29
C LEU A 49 12.95 6.50 7.09
N GLN A 50 12.62 7.36 6.12
CA GLN A 50 13.50 7.67 5.01
C GLN A 50 14.86 8.16 5.50
N ALA A 51 14.89 9.17 6.37
CA ALA A 51 16.13 9.74 6.88
C ALA A 51 17.00 8.72 7.64
N GLU A 52 16.38 7.88 8.48
CA GLU A 52 17.07 6.81 9.21
C GLU A 52 17.75 5.82 8.25
N ILE A 53 17.05 5.42 7.18
CA ILE A 53 17.59 4.45 6.22
C ILE A 53 18.66 5.08 5.33
N GLU A 54 18.47 6.32 4.89
CA GLU A 54 19.49 7.07 4.13
C GLU A 54 20.78 7.23 4.96
N GLU A 55 20.66 7.51 6.26
CA GLU A 55 21.80 7.66 7.16
C GLU A 55 22.61 6.36 7.25
N GLN A 56 21.95 5.19 7.30
CA GLN A 56 22.66 3.92 7.43
C GLN A 56 23.17 3.37 6.10
N ILE A 57 22.36 3.42 5.03
CA ILE A 57 22.66 2.77 3.75
C ILE A 57 23.50 3.66 2.82
N LYS A 58 23.51 4.98 3.04
CA LYS A 58 24.25 5.96 2.21
C LYS A 58 23.84 5.96 0.73
N LEU A 59 22.57 5.62 0.45
CA LEU A 59 21.92 5.75 -0.85
C LEU A 59 20.65 6.59 -0.71
N PRO A 60 20.20 7.29 -1.77
CA PRO A 60 18.88 7.92 -1.77
C PRO A 60 17.77 6.90 -1.50
N VAL A 61 16.84 7.23 -0.60
CA VAL A 61 15.70 6.37 -0.25
C VAL A 61 14.41 7.14 -0.52
N PHE A 62 13.42 6.45 -1.09
CA PHE A 62 12.09 6.99 -1.27
C PHE A 62 11.10 6.05 -0.59
N VAL A 63 10.44 6.54 0.46
CA VAL A 63 9.43 5.77 1.20
C VAL A 63 8.04 6.27 0.82
N GLN A 64 7.16 5.35 0.47
CA GLN A 64 5.80 5.64 0.05
C GLN A 64 4.83 4.61 0.60
N ASN A 65 3.59 5.03 0.85
CA ASN A 65 2.49 4.11 1.11
C ASN A 65 2.35 3.09 -0.05
N ASP A 66 2.12 1.82 0.29
CA ASP A 66 1.99 0.71 -0.66
C ASP A 66 0.95 0.93 -1.77
N ILE A 67 -0.26 1.37 -1.44
CA ILE A 67 -1.32 1.64 -2.41
C ILE A 67 -0.94 2.79 -3.35
N THR A 68 -0.27 3.81 -2.80
CA THR A 68 0.21 4.96 -3.57
C THR A 68 1.34 4.55 -4.50
N ALA A 69 2.25 3.68 -4.04
CA ALA A 69 3.32 3.11 -4.86
C ALA A 69 2.75 2.23 -5.98
N ALA A 70 1.74 1.40 -5.70
CA ALA A 70 1.05 0.58 -6.69
C ALA A 70 0.38 1.44 -7.77
N ALA A 71 -0.37 2.47 -7.37
CA ALA A 71 -0.99 3.41 -8.31
C ALA A 71 0.06 4.12 -9.20
N GLY A 72 1.20 4.52 -8.62
CA GLY A 72 2.32 5.08 -9.36
C GLY A 72 2.94 4.08 -10.35
N GLY A 73 3.07 2.82 -9.95
CA GLY A 73 3.53 1.73 -10.81
C GLY A 73 2.64 1.54 -12.05
N GLU A 74 1.32 1.52 -11.85
CA GLU A 74 0.35 1.44 -12.95
C GLU A 74 0.43 2.67 -13.88
N SER A 75 0.58 3.88 -13.33
CA SER A 75 0.80 5.11 -14.11
C SER A 75 2.07 5.07 -14.96
N MET A 76 3.16 4.49 -14.45
CA MET A 76 4.47 4.56 -15.13
C MET A 76 4.71 3.41 -16.09
N PHE A 77 4.25 2.21 -15.73
CA PHE A 77 4.65 0.96 -16.36
C PHE A 77 3.48 0.04 -16.68
N GLY A 78 2.30 0.27 -16.10
CA GLY A 78 1.15 -0.63 -16.21
C GLY A 78 0.07 -0.15 -17.18
N VAL A 79 -1.15 -0.62 -16.95
CA VAL A 79 -2.29 -0.42 -17.86
C VAL A 79 -2.79 1.02 -17.85
N ALA A 80 -2.55 1.75 -16.76
CA ALA A 80 -2.98 3.13 -16.61
C ALA A 80 -2.03 4.16 -17.25
N LYS A 81 -0.89 3.73 -17.82
CA LYS A 81 0.08 4.61 -18.49
C LYS A 81 -0.48 5.56 -19.55
N PRO A 82 -1.44 5.17 -20.43
CA PRO A 82 -2.01 6.10 -21.40
C PRO A 82 -3.11 7.00 -20.81
N LEU A 83 -3.47 6.83 -19.54
CA LEU A 83 -4.55 7.58 -18.89
C LEU A 83 -3.96 8.82 -18.19
N ASN A 84 -4.62 9.96 -18.38
CA ASN A 84 -4.22 11.23 -17.76
C ASN A 84 -4.94 11.43 -16.42
N ASP A 85 -6.24 11.11 -16.40
CA ASP A 85 -7.14 11.29 -15.27
C ASP A 85 -7.88 9.97 -15.03
N TYR A 86 -7.76 9.42 -13.84
CA TYR A 86 -8.42 8.17 -13.48
C TYR A 86 -8.49 7.96 -11.97
N LEU A 87 -9.38 7.08 -11.53
CA LEU A 87 -9.47 6.64 -10.14
C LEU A 87 -8.93 5.21 -10.05
N PHE A 88 -7.80 5.05 -9.37
CA PHE A 88 -7.24 3.75 -9.04
C PHE A 88 -8.00 3.14 -7.87
N PHE A 89 -8.37 1.86 -7.95
CA PHE A 89 -8.92 1.10 -6.85
C PHE A 89 -8.02 -0.09 -6.53
N TYR A 90 -7.70 -0.25 -5.26
CA TYR A 90 -7.10 -1.46 -4.71
C TYR A 90 -8.18 -2.25 -3.96
N LEU A 91 -8.46 -3.45 -4.48
CA LEU A 91 -9.44 -4.38 -3.92
C LEU A 91 -8.71 -5.38 -3.01
N GLY A 92 -8.62 -5.07 -1.72
CA GLY A 92 -8.11 -5.98 -0.70
C GLY A 92 -9.09 -6.14 0.44
N ALA A 93 -8.59 -6.56 1.61
CA ALA A 93 -9.39 -6.57 2.84
C ALA A 93 -9.95 -5.19 3.18
N ARG A 94 -9.25 -4.13 2.77
CA ARG A 94 -9.72 -2.75 2.76
C ARG A 94 -9.94 -2.31 1.31
N LEU A 95 -11.04 -1.59 1.04
CA LEU A 95 -11.22 -0.94 -0.25
C LEU A 95 -10.45 0.38 -0.21
N GLN A 96 -9.42 0.49 -1.05
CA GLN A 96 -8.59 1.69 -1.12
C GLN A 96 -8.60 2.31 -2.51
N SER A 97 -8.41 3.62 -2.60
CA SER A 97 -8.39 4.35 -3.87
C SER A 97 -7.38 5.49 -3.91
N ARG A 98 -6.96 5.84 -5.12
CA ARG A 98 -6.14 7.03 -5.41
C ARG A 98 -6.71 7.74 -6.62
N LEU A 99 -7.04 9.02 -6.48
CA LEU A 99 -7.40 9.86 -7.62
C LEU A 99 -6.11 10.35 -8.29
N ILE A 100 -5.99 10.11 -9.59
CA ILE A 100 -4.91 10.62 -10.42
C ILE A 100 -5.51 11.66 -11.35
N LEU A 101 -4.91 12.85 -11.38
CA LEU A 101 -5.28 13.94 -12.29
C LEU A 101 -4.01 14.47 -12.95
N ASN A 102 -4.04 14.65 -14.27
CA ASN A 102 -2.90 15.10 -15.07
C ASN A 102 -1.60 14.32 -14.74
N HIS A 103 -1.70 12.99 -14.69
CA HIS A 103 -0.63 12.06 -14.30
C HIS A 103 -0.07 12.21 -12.88
N GLN A 104 -0.72 12.99 -12.01
CA GLN A 104 -0.29 13.19 -10.63
C GLN A 104 -1.31 12.60 -9.66
N ILE A 105 -0.81 11.90 -8.64
CA ILE A 105 -1.65 11.43 -7.54
C ILE A 105 -2.16 12.67 -6.78
N TYR A 106 -3.46 12.91 -6.88
CA TYR A 106 -4.13 14.02 -6.23
C TYR A 106 -4.22 13.76 -4.72
N LYS A 107 -3.59 14.65 -3.95
CA LYS A 107 -3.68 14.66 -2.48
C LYS A 107 -4.74 15.68 -2.07
N GLY A 108 -5.96 15.21 -1.82
CA GLY A 108 -7.04 16.03 -1.29
C GLY A 108 -6.86 16.36 0.19
N ASN A 109 -7.81 17.12 0.75
CA ASN A 109 -7.85 17.46 2.18
C ASN A 109 -8.31 16.29 3.08
N SER A 110 -8.62 15.14 2.51
CA SER A 110 -8.91 13.89 3.24
C SER A 110 -7.74 12.94 3.04
N SER A 111 -7.15 12.47 4.14
CA SER A 111 -6.19 11.36 4.12
C SER A 111 -6.86 10.01 3.85
N ALA A 112 -8.19 9.94 3.99
CA ALA A 112 -8.91 8.69 3.92
C ALA A 112 -9.25 8.36 2.47
N SER A 113 -8.62 7.30 1.96
CA SER A 113 -9.44 6.35 1.23
C SER A 113 -10.38 5.74 2.26
N PHE A 114 -11.68 6.01 2.13
CA PHE A 114 -12.66 5.40 3.01
C PHE A 114 -12.58 3.88 2.83
N ASP A 115 -12.24 3.17 3.91
CA ASP A 115 -12.32 1.72 3.91
C ASP A 115 -13.80 1.34 3.86
N HIS A 116 -14.23 0.91 2.68
CA HIS A 116 -15.53 0.27 2.45
C HIS A 116 -15.35 -1.21 2.11
N GLY A 117 -14.19 -1.79 2.46
CA GLY A 117 -13.86 -3.17 2.18
C GLY A 117 -14.42 -4.13 3.23
N LEU A 118 -13.88 -5.34 3.21
CA LEU A 118 -14.31 -6.44 4.06
C LEU A 118 -14.13 -6.14 5.55
N MET A 119 -13.00 -5.54 5.93
CA MET A 119 -12.73 -5.14 7.31
C MET A 119 -13.75 -4.13 7.84
N ARG A 120 -14.19 -3.18 7.00
CA ARG A 120 -15.25 -2.25 7.38
C ARG A 120 -16.57 -2.97 7.59
N LEU A 121 -16.94 -3.87 6.68
CA LEU A 121 -18.16 -4.65 6.80
C LEU A 121 -18.16 -5.50 8.08
N GLU A 122 -17.05 -6.20 8.36
CA GLU A 122 -16.88 -6.97 9.60
C GLU A 122 -17.03 -6.09 10.84
N SER A 123 -16.36 -4.93 10.86
CA SER A 123 -16.47 -3.97 11.97
C SER A 123 -17.91 -3.49 12.19
N GLU A 124 -18.65 -3.21 11.10
CA GLU A 124 -20.05 -2.80 11.20
C GLU A 124 -20.97 -3.92 11.68
N LEU A 125 -20.75 -5.17 11.24
CA LEU A 125 -21.50 -6.32 11.75
C LEU A 125 -21.24 -6.53 13.24
N ALA A 126 -19.98 -6.47 13.67
CA ALA A 126 -19.59 -6.60 15.07
C ALA A 126 -20.23 -5.50 15.94
N MET A 127 -20.19 -4.23 15.51
CA MET A 127 -20.85 -3.12 16.22
C MET A 127 -22.38 -3.32 16.35
N ARG A 128 -22.99 -4.06 15.43
CA ARG A 128 -24.42 -4.39 15.45
C ARG A 128 -24.73 -5.72 16.12
N GLY A 129 -23.73 -6.38 16.73
CA GLY A 129 -23.89 -7.70 17.36
C GLY A 129 -24.25 -8.82 16.38
N ARG A 130 -23.86 -8.69 15.11
CA ARG A 130 -24.10 -9.69 14.06
C ARG A 130 -22.84 -10.54 13.84
N PRO A 131 -22.97 -11.86 13.59
CA PRO A 131 -21.83 -12.71 13.25
C PRO A 131 -21.21 -12.28 11.92
N SER A 132 -19.88 -12.29 11.84
CA SER A 132 -19.12 -11.94 10.63
C SER A 132 -18.48 -13.16 9.97
N GLU A 133 -18.48 -14.33 10.62
CA GLU A 133 -17.92 -15.58 10.09
C GLU A 133 -18.61 -16.00 8.79
N ILE A 134 -19.87 -15.60 8.61
CA ILE A 134 -20.64 -15.85 7.38
C ILE A 134 -19.99 -15.23 6.14
N ILE A 135 -19.25 -14.12 6.29
CA ILE A 135 -18.53 -13.48 5.20
C ILE A 135 -17.48 -14.43 4.59
N TRP A 136 -16.87 -15.24 5.44
CA TRP A 136 -15.79 -16.16 5.07
C TRP A 136 -16.29 -17.59 4.84
N SER A 137 -17.57 -17.83 5.10
CA SER A 137 -18.19 -19.10 4.76
C SER A 137 -18.27 -19.21 3.24
N SER A 138 -17.47 -20.09 2.65
CA SER A 138 -17.61 -20.45 1.26
C SER A 138 -18.88 -21.28 1.10
N SER A 139 -20.00 -20.61 0.79
CA SER A 139 -21.12 -21.33 0.19
C SER A 139 -20.66 -21.78 -1.21
N PRO A 140 -20.73 -23.07 -1.56
CA PRO A 140 -20.33 -23.55 -2.89
C PRO A 140 -21.22 -23.00 -4.01
N GLU A 141 -22.40 -22.49 -3.66
CA GLU A 141 -23.33 -21.85 -4.60
C GLU A 141 -23.15 -20.33 -4.56
N TRP A 142 -22.36 -19.81 -5.50
CA TRP A 142 -22.40 -18.39 -5.84
C TRP A 142 -23.68 -18.13 -6.66
N PRO A 143 -24.50 -17.13 -6.31
CA PRO A 143 -25.63 -16.78 -7.14
C PRO A 143 -25.13 -16.33 -8.52
N ASP A 144 -25.82 -16.75 -9.58
CA ASP A 144 -25.60 -16.21 -10.93
C ASP A 144 -25.99 -14.73 -10.92
N LEU A 145 -24.99 -13.85 -11.01
CA LEU A 145 -25.17 -12.39 -11.01
C LEU A 145 -25.35 -11.83 -12.43
N GLY A 146 -25.42 -12.69 -13.45
CA GLY A 146 -25.44 -12.29 -14.85
C GLY A 146 -24.05 -11.82 -15.34
N GLU A 147 -23.97 -11.45 -16.63
CA GLU A 147 -22.73 -10.92 -17.19
C GLU A 147 -22.38 -9.55 -16.58
N ALA A 148 -21.10 -9.37 -16.24
CA ALA A 148 -20.56 -8.07 -15.87
C ALA A 148 -20.45 -7.23 -17.15
N TYR A 149 -21.41 -6.32 -17.33
CA TYR A 149 -21.47 -5.37 -18.46
C TYR A 149 -20.31 -4.37 -18.45
#